data_AF-A0A7Y5VW13-F1
#
_entry.id   AF-A0A7Y5VW13-F1
#
_cell.length_a   1.000
_cell.length_b   1.000
_cell.length_c   1.000
_cell.angle_alpha   90.00
_cell.angle_beta   90.00
_cell.angle_gamma   90.00
#
_symmetry.space_group_name_H-M   'P 1'
#
loop_
_entity.id
_entity.type
_entity.pdbx_description
1 polymer ?
#
loop_
_entity_poly.entity_id
_entity_poly.type
_entity_poly.pdbx_seq_one_letter_code
_entity_poly.pdbx_strand_id
1 'polypeptide(L)'
;MSVRSIAAALRECVRVPSDRRLADLSARLDRSPRCAVTRYLLACHCFDRDRPASAVRHMMVAHHCEPEFESAALLVFAGLSLVTREGTPLLRVLLDTWEEFRRPMFDRYPRERVLLDGVAEELPGLSQASRLAQRLWRLPIQTLRAQIRQAVASADVRGYPLLMAPA
;
A
#
# COMPACT_ATOMS: atom_id res chain seq x y z
N MET A 1 6.37 3.30 -17.06
CA MET A 1 6.26 1.94 -17.64
C MET A 1 4.94 1.80 -18.39
N SER A 2 4.78 0.91 -19.37
CA SER A 2 3.45 0.67 -19.96
C SER A 2 2.57 -0.18 -19.03
N VAL A 3 1.24 -0.13 -19.18
CA VAL A 3 0.31 -0.98 -18.41
C VAL A 3 0.65 -2.47 -18.55
N ARG A 4 0.99 -2.93 -19.77
CA ARG A 4 1.45 -4.31 -20.02
C ARG A 4 2.74 -4.63 -19.28
N SER A 5 3.67 -3.69 -19.20
CA SER A 5 4.94 -3.85 -18.47
C SER A 5 4.73 -3.96 -16.96
N ILE A 6 3.80 -3.17 -16.38
CA ILE A 6 3.42 -3.28 -14.97
C ILE A 6 2.80 -4.65 -14.68
N ALA A 7 1.82 -5.08 -15.49
CA ALA A 7 1.20 -6.39 -15.34
C ALA A 7 2.21 -7.55 -15.48
N ALA A 8 3.19 -7.45 -16.39
CA ALA A 8 4.24 -8.44 -16.52
C ALA A 8 5.12 -8.51 -15.26
N ALA A 9 5.65 -7.37 -14.81
CA ALA A 9 6.47 -7.30 -13.60
C ALA A 9 5.71 -7.81 -12.36
N LEU A 10 4.43 -7.45 -12.23
CA LEU A 10 3.58 -7.88 -11.13
C LEU A 10 3.36 -9.39 -11.11
N ARG A 11 3.02 -10.00 -12.25
CA ARG A 11 2.82 -11.46 -12.34
C ARG A 11 4.05 -12.23 -11.91
N GLU A 12 5.23 -11.73 -12.25
CA GLU A 12 6.46 -12.38 -11.83
C GLU A 12 6.69 -12.27 -10.31
N CYS A 13 6.37 -11.12 -9.70
CA CYS A 13 6.55 -10.91 -8.25
C CYS A 13 5.53 -11.68 -7.40
N VAL A 14 4.27 -11.79 -7.86
CA VAL A 14 3.17 -12.40 -7.08
C VAL A 14 3.21 -13.93 -7.10
N ARG A 15 3.85 -14.54 -8.11
CA ARG A 15 4.01 -16.00 -8.21
C ARG A 15 4.85 -16.62 -7.09
N VAL A 16 5.65 -15.82 -6.38
CA VAL A 16 6.52 -16.31 -5.33
C VAL A 16 5.73 -16.45 -4.02
N PRO A 17 5.86 -17.60 -3.32
CA PRO A 17 5.34 -17.79 -1.96
C PRO A 17 5.74 -16.66 -1.00
N SER A 18 4.85 -16.33 -0.06
CA SER A 18 5.01 -15.17 0.83
C SER A 18 6.26 -15.23 1.71
N ASP A 19 6.70 -16.42 2.11
CA ASP A 19 7.91 -16.69 2.91
C ASP A 19 9.20 -16.31 2.16
N ARG A 20 9.23 -16.46 0.83
CA ARG A 20 10.41 -16.15 -0.01
C ARG A 20 10.34 -14.80 -0.70
N ARG A 21 9.19 -14.13 -0.65
CA ARG A 21 8.89 -12.93 -1.44
C ARG A 21 9.87 -11.78 -1.19
N LEU A 22 10.31 -11.58 0.05
CA LEU A 22 11.28 -10.51 0.37
C LEU A 22 12.64 -10.74 -0.33
N ALA A 23 13.17 -11.95 -0.24
CA ALA A 23 14.46 -12.31 -0.83
C ALA A 23 14.41 -12.22 -2.36
N ASP A 24 13.33 -12.71 -2.97
CA ASP A 24 13.12 -12.63 -4.41
C ASP A 24 12.98 -11.18 -4.90
N LEU A 25 12.18 -10.35 -4.22
CA LEU A 25 12.05 -8.92 -4.54
C LEU A 25 13.40 -8.19 -4.44
N SER A 26 14.22 -8.53 -3.44
CA SER A 26 15.56 -7.95 -3.29
C SER A 26 16.47 -8.36 -4.46
N ALA A 27 16.52 -9.65 -4.80
CA ALA A 27 17.33 -10.15 -5.92
C ALA A 27 16.85 -9.64 -7.30
N ARG A 28 15.56 -9.37 -7.46
CA ARG A 28 15.01 -8.68 -8.64
C ARG A 28 15.48 -7.25 -8.70
N LEU A 29 15.52 -6.57 -7.55
CA LEU A 29 15.94 -5.19 -7.48
C LEU A 29 17.41 -5.01 -7.81
N ASP A 30 18.26 -5.96 -7.45
CA ASP A 30 19.68 -5.95 -7.86
C ASP A 30 19.83 -5.99 -9.38
N ARG A 31 18.96 -6.75 -10.07
CA ARG A 31 18.94 -6.85 -11.54
C ARG A 31 18.25 -5.66 -12.22
N SER A 32 17.26 -5.06 -11.56
CA SER A 32 16.49 -3.93 -12.10
C SER A 32 16.20 -2.87 -11.01
N PRO A 33 17.20 -2.03 -10.66
CA PRO A 33 17.09 -1.14 -9.50
C PRO A 33 16.01 -0.06 -9.61
N ARG A 34 15.57 0.23 -10.84
CA ARG A 34 14.56 1.23 -11.20
C ARG A 34 13.17 0.63 -11.47
N CYS A 35 12.97 -0.67 -11.22
CA CYS A 35 11.65 -1.28 -11.38
C CYS A 35 10.69 -0.75 -10.29
N ALA A 36 9.78 0.16 -10.69
CA ALA A 36 8.83 0.79 -9.77
C ALA A 36 7.95 -0.23 -9.04
N VAL A 37 7.47 -1.27 -9.74
CA VAL A 37 6.66 -2.35 -9.15
C VAL A 37 7.42 -3.10 -8.05
N THR A 38 8.67 -3.50 -8.33
CA THR A 38 9.50 -4.23 -7.34
C THR A 38 9.78 -3.36 -6.12
N ARG A 39 10.14 -2.08 -6.33
CA ARG A 39 10.34 -1.11 -5.24
C ARG A 39 9.08 -0.95 -4.40
N TYR A 40 7.92 -0.80 -5.02
CA TYR A 40 6.64 -0.63 -4.35
C TYR A 40 6.31 -1.84 -3.46
N LEU A 41 6.38 -3.07 -4.01
CA LEU A 41 6.08 -4.28 -3.26
C LEU A 41 7.08 -4.53 -2.12
N LEU A 42 8.36 -4.21 -2.36
CA LEU A 42 9.40 -4.31 -1.32
C LEU A 42 9.15 -3.33 -0.18
N ALA A 43 8.72 -2.10 -0.49
CA ALA A 43 8.33 -1.12 0.53
C ALA A 43 7.16 -1.62 1.38
N CYS A 44 6.13 -2.21 0.78
CA CYS A 44 5.01 -2.79 1.52
C CYS A 44 5.47 -3.86 2.51
N HIS A 45 6.41 -4.72 2.09
CA HIS A 45 7.04 -5.70 3.00
C HIS A 45 7.91 -5.07 4.10
N CYS A 46 8.50 -3.89 3.85
CA CYS A 46 9.22 -3.16 4.89
C CYS A 46 8.24 -2.59 5.94
N PHE A 47 7.06 -2.10 5.55
CA PHE A 47 6.03 -1.70 6.52
C PHE A 47 5.58 -2.88 7.40
N ASP A 48 5.36 -4.06 6.81
CA ASP A 48 4.99 -5.27 7.56
C ASP A 48 6.05 -5.77 8.54
N ARG A 49 7.29 -5.34 8.39
CA ARG A 49 8.41 -5.68 9.28
C ARG A 49 8.80 -4.56 10.23
N ASP A 50 7.95 -3.56 10.37
CA ASP A 50 8.21 -2.37 11.19
C ASP A 50 9.52 -1.64 10.81
N ARG A 51 9.76 -1.52 9.50
CA ARG A 51 10.91 -0.81 8.93
C ARG A 51 10.46 0.39 8.10
N PRO A 52 9.79 1.40 8.69
CA PRO A 52 9.19 2.51 7.95
C PRO A 52 10.24 3.34 7.19
N ALA A 53 11.43 3.57 7.74
CA ALA A 53 12.50 4.30 7.04
C ALA A 53 12.96 3.61 5.74
N SER A 54 13.07 2.28 5.76
CA SER A 54 13.36 1.51 4.54
C SER A 54 12.20 1.57 3.54
N ALA A 55 10.97 1.44 4.04
CA ALA A 55 9.77 1.52 3.22
C ALA A 55 9.68 2.86 2.47
N VAL A 56 9.89 3.97 3.18
CA VAL A 56 9.90 5.33 2.62
C VAL A 56 10.91 5.45 1.47
N ARG A 57 12.15 5.00 1.68
CA ARG A 57 13.19 5.05 0.63
C ARG A 57 12.75 4.32 -0.64
N HIS A 58 12.18 3.13 -0.49
CA HIS A 58 11.69 2.36 -1.62
C HIS A 58 10.48 3.04 -2.30
N MET A 59 9.53 3.60 -1.54
CA MET A 59 8.38 4.31 -2.09
C MET A 59 8.76 5.60 -2.83
N MET A 60 9.71 6.37 -2.30
CA MET A 60 10.23 7.57 -2.99
C MET A 60 10.79 7.22 -4.37
N VAL A 61 11.58 6.14 -4.45
CA VAL A 61 12.13 5.67 -5.74
C VAL A 61 11.02 5.13 -6.64
N ALA A 62 10.06 4.37 -6.09
CA ALA A 62 8.93 3.86 -6.87
C ALA A 62 8.11 4.99 -7.50
N HIS A 63 7.75 6.01 -6.72
CA HIS A 63 7.03 7.19 -7.19
C HIS A 63 7.86 8.02 -8.18
N HIS A 64 9.16 8.17 -7.96
CA HIS A 64 10.03 8.85 -8.91
C HIS A 64 10.10 8.13 -10.27
N CYS A 65 10.17 6.79 -10.26
CA CYS A 65 10.19 5.98 -11.48
C CYS A 65 8.81 5.88 -12.16
N GLU A 66 7.73 5.98 -11.40
CA GLU A 66 6.34 5.97 -11.89
C GLU A 66 5.49 6.96 -11.08
N PRO A 67 5.43 8.25 -11.50
CA PRO A 67 4.69 9.29 -10.78
C PRO A 67 3.18 9.04 -10.68
N GLU A 68 2.63 8.19 -11.56
CA GLU A 68 1.23 7.75 -11.53
C GLU A 68 0.91 6.84 -10.31
N PHE A 69 1.93 6.36 -9.57
CA PHE A 69 1.73 5.64 -8.30
C PHE A 69 1.54 6.64 -7.16
N GLU A 70 0.36 7.26 -7.08
CA GLU A 70 0.02 8.24 -6.03
C GLU A 70 -0.04 7.62 -4.63
N SER A 71 -0.42 6.35 -4.52
CA SER A 71 -0.37 5.59 -3.27
C SER A 71 1.05 5.49 -2.72
N ALA A 72 2.07 5.47 -3.58
CA ALA A 72 3.46 5.51 -3.12
C ALA A 72 3.78 6.84 -2.45
N ALA A 73 3.31 7.97 -2.99
CA ALA A 73 3.48 9.28 -2.37
C ALA A 73 2.76 9.37 -1.02
N LEU A 74 1.50 8.90 -0.94
CA LEU A 74 0.77 8.84 0.32
C LEU A 74 1.51 8.00 1.38
N LEU A 75 2.06 6.85 0.98
CA LEU A 75 2.83 5.96 1.86
C LEU A 75 4.20 6.54 2.24
N VAL A 76 4.80 7.41 1.43
CA VAL A 76 6.00 8.17 1.84
C VAL A 76 5.67 9.07 3.03
N PHE A 77 4.62 9.88 2.93
CA PHE A 77 4.26 10.82 4.01
C PHE A 77 3.78 10.10 5.27
N ALA A 78 2.98 9.05 5.12
CA ALA A 78 2.59 8.23 6.26
C ALA A 78 3.80 7.52 6.91
N GLY A 79 4.73 7.01 6.09
CA GLY A 79 5.95 6.38 6.58
C GLY A 79 6.89 7.34 7.31
N LEU A 80 7.04 8.58 6.83
CA LEU A 80 7.80 9.62 7.53
C LEU A 80 7.18 9.95 8.89
N SER A 81 5.85 10.03 8.96
CA SER A 81 5.13 10.21 10.22
C SER A 81 5.28 9.03 11.17
N LEU A 82 5.36 7.79 10.67
CA LEU A 82 5.60 6.60 11.50
C LEU A 82 6.99 6.60 12.12
N VAL A 83 8.02 7.08 11.40
CA VAL A 83 9.39 7.18 11.93
C VAL A 83 9.44 8.07 13.17
N THR A 84 8.59 9.10 13.27
CA THR A 84 8.57 10.04 14.39
C THR A 84 7.52 9.71 15.45
N ARG A 85 6.56 8.81 15.16
CA ARG A 85 5.42 8.46 16.02
C ARG A 85 5.44 6.97 16.39
N GLU A 86 6.45 6.55 17.14
CA GLU A 86 6.64 5.16 17.56
C GLU A 86 5.37 4.57 18.21
N GLY A 87 5.06 3.31 17.90
CA GLY A 87 3.90 2.59 18.44
C GLY A 87 2.53 2.99 17.85
N THR A 88 2.47 3.98 16.95
CA THR A 88 1.19 4.37 16.31
C THR A 88 0.80 3.37 15.20
N PRO A 89 -0.46 2.89 15.16
CA PRO A 89 -0.91 2.02 14.07
C PRO A 89 -0.83 2.69 12.70
N LEU A 90 -0.27 1.99 11.70
CA LEU A 90 -0.16 2.47 10.31
C LEU A 90 -1.48 2.99 9.74
N LEU A 91 -2.61 2.29 9.97
CA LEU A 91 -3.92 2.72 9.50
C LEU A 91 -4.28 4.11 10.01
N ARG A 92 -4.03 4.39 11.28
CA ARG A 92 -4.31 5.71 11.87
C ARG A 92 -3.46 6.80 11.21
N VAL A 93 -2.16 6.55 11.06
CA VAL A 93 -1.26 7.50 10.39
C VAL A 93 -1.65 7.73 8.94
N LEU A 94 -2.07 6.69 8.23
CA LEU A 94 -2.54 6.79 6.85
C LEU A 94 -3.82 7.63 6.72
N LEU A 95 -4.75 7.49 7.66
CA LEU A 95 -5.98 8.30 7.67
C LEU A 95 -5.67 9.76 7.96
N ASP A 96 -4.86 10.05 8.99
CA ASP A 96 -4.39 11.41 9.31
C ASP A 96 -3.73 12.04 8.07
N THR A 97 -2.81 11.30 7.43
CA THR A 97 -2.08 11.75 6.22
C THR A 97 -3.05 11.95 5.05
N TRP A 98 -4.02 11.05 4.84
CA TRP A 98 -4.98 11.17 3.75
C TRP A 98 -5.85 12.43 3.90
N GLU A 99 -6.24 12.79 5.13
CA GLU A 99 -6.97 14.04 5.37
C GLU A 99 -6.10 15.28 5.16
N GLU A 100 -4.87 15.28 5.70
CA GLU A 100 -3.91 16.38 5.56
C GLU A 100 -3.63 16.71 4.08
N PHE A 101 -3.51 15.67 3.24
CA PHE A 101 -3.24 15.81 1.81
C PHE A 101 -4.50 15.99 0.96
N ARG A 102 -5.61 16.44 1.56
CA ARG A 102 -6.89 16.73 0.87
C ARG A 102 -7.47 15.52 0.13
N ARG A 103 -7.36 14.34 0.73
CA ARG A 103 -8.06 13.12 0.33
C ARG A 103 -7.68 12.66 -1.09
N PRO A 104 -6.39 12.36 -1.36
CA PRO A 104 -5.96 11.93 -2.68
C PRO A 104 -6.67 10.66 -3.13
N MET A 105 -6.93 10.56 -4.44
CA MET A 105 -7.58 9.42 -5.08
C MET A 105 -6.54 8.53 -5.77
N PHE A 106 -5.73 7.84 -4.96
CA PHE A 106 -4.84 6.81 -5.49
C PHE A 106 -5.70 5.66 -6.05
N ASP A 107 -5.41 5.25 -7.28
CA ASP A 107 -6.24 4.48 -8.23
C ASP A 107 -6.91 5.25 -9.38
N ARG A 108 -6.67 6.57 -9.49
CA ARG A 108 -7.11 7.34 -10.67
C ARG A 108 -6.46 6.84 -11.96
N TYR A 109 -5.16 6.54 -11.92
CA TYR A 109 -4.37 6.22 -13.10
C TYR A 109 -4.48 4.73 -13.47
N PRO A 110 -4.56 4.38 -14.77
CA PRO A 110 -4.64 2.97 -15.20
C PRO A 110 -3.46 2.12 -14.73
N ARG A 111 -2.26 2.69 -14.68
CA ARG A 111 -1.04 2.01 -14.26
C ARG A 111 -1.09 1.58 -12.80
N GLU A 112 -1.48 2.51 -11.93
CA GLU A 112 -1.66 2.23 -10.51
C GLU A 112 -2.81 1.25 -10.27
N ARG A 113 -3.93 1.37 -11.01
CA ARG A 113 -5.02 0.38 -10.92
C ARG A 113 -4.54 -1.04 -11.19
N VAL A 114 -3.77 -1.25 -12.25
CA VAL A 114 -3.24 -2.59 -12.56
C VAL A 114 -2.32 -3.12 -11.47
N LEU A 115 -1.49 -2.26 -10.86
CA LEU A 115 -0.68 -2.64 -9.70
C LEU A 115 -1.57 -3.08 -8.53
N LEU A 116 -2.53 -2.25 -8.14
CA LEU A 116 -3.38 -2.44 -6.98
C LEU A 116 -4.35 -3.63 -7.15
N ASP A 117 -4.93 -3.79 -8.32
CA ASP A 117 -5.86 -4.90 -8.62
C ASP A 117 -5.15 -6.24 -8.65
N GLY A 118 -3.93 -6.30 -9.20
CA GLY A 118 -3.20 -7.57 -9.29
C GLY A 118 -2.62 -8.07 -7.95
N VAL A 119 -2.74 -7.28 -6.87
CA VAL A 119 -2.36 -7.67 -5.51
C VAL A 119 -3.50 -7.55 -4.50
N ALA A 120 -4.70 -7.19 -4.97
CA ALA A 120 -5.89 -7.12 -4.14
C ALA A 120 -6.25 -8.53 -3.64
N GLU A 121 -6.64 -8.60 -2.37
CA GLU A 121 -7.22 -9.80 -1.78
C GLU A 121 -8.73 -9.60 -1.60
N GLU A 122 -9.51 -10.67 -1.53
CA GLU A 122 -10.92 -10.58 -1.19
C GLU A 122 -11.09 -10.39 0.32
N LEU A 123 -12.03 -9.51 0.72
CA LEU A 123 -12.48 -9.40 2.10
C LEU A 123 -14.02 -9.42 2.12
N PRO A 124 -14.64 -10.44 2.72
CA PRO A 124 -16.09 -10.47 2.91
C PRO A 124 -16.57 -9.20 3.65
N GLY A 125 -17.65 -8.59 3.15
CA GLY A 125 -18.23 -7.37 3.74
C GLY A 125 -17.54 -6.05 3.37
N LEU A 126 -16.38 -6.08 2.71
CA LEU A 126 -15.68 -4.85 2.31
C LEU A 126 -16.48 -3.99 1.31
N SER A 127 -17.35 -4.62 0.51
CA SER A 127 -18.23 -3.90 -0.43
C SER A 127 -19.20 -2.94 0.26
N GLN A 128 -19.48 -3.15 1.55
CA GLN A 128 -20.33 -2.29 2.38
C GLN A 128 -19.53 -1.22 3.14
N ALA A 129 -18.20 -1.33 3.17
CA ALA A 129 -17.33 -0.34 3.81
C ALA A 129 -17.14 0.90 2.93
N SER A 130 -16.57 1.98 3.51
CA SER A 130 -16.33 3.22 2.78
C SER A 130 -15.43 3.02 1.55
N ARG A 131 -15.57 3.88 0.54
CA ARG A 131 -14.69 3.84 -0.65
C ARG A 131 -13.21 3.98 -0.29
N LEU A 132 -12.90 4.66 0.81
CA LEU A 132 -11.53 4.75 1.31
C LEU A 132 -11.04 3.40 1.85
N ALA A 133 -11.85 2.70 2.65
CA ALA A 133 -11.54 1.36 3.14
C ALA A 133 -11.27 0.39 1.97
N GLN A 134 -12.13 0.43 0.94
CA GLN A 134 -11.96 -0.39 -0.27
C GLN A 134 -10.64 -0.09 -1.00
N ARG A 135 -10.23 1.18 -1.07
CA ARG A 135 -8.94 1.58 -1.68
C ARG A 135 -7.75 1.14 -0.83
N LEU A 136 -7.77 1.45 0.46
CA LEU A 136 -6.68 1.10 1.39
C LEU A 136 -6.47 -0.41 1.47
N TRP A 137 -7.54 -1.20 1.35
CA TRP A 137 -7.47 -2.66 1.31
C TRP A 137 -6.62 -3.21 0.14
N ARG A 138 -6.60 -2.51 -1.00
CA ARG A 138 -5.82 -2.92 -2.18
C ARG A 138 -4.32 -2.73 -1.97
N LEU A 139 -3.88 -1.95 -0.98
CA LEU A 139 -2.47 -1.82 -0.63
C LEU A 139 -1.96 -3.17 -0.08
N PRO A 140 -0.87 -3.76 -0.62
CA PRO A 140 -0.41 -5.09 -0.24
C PRO A 140 0.44 -5.07 1.05
N ILE A 141 -0.08 -4.42 2.09
CA ILE A 141 0.52 -4.32 3.42
C ILE A 141 -0.35 -5.14 4.39
N GLN A 142 0.17 -6.26 4.85
CA GLN A 142 -0.59 -7.24 5.65
C GLN A 142 -1.02 -6.68 7.01
N THR A 143 -0.18 -5.88 7.64
CA THR A 143 -0.47 -5.21 8.91
C THR A 143 -1.60 -4.21 8.76
N LEU A 144 -1.62 -3.45 7.66
CA LEU A 144 -2.71 -2.53 7.33
C LEU A 144 -4.01 -3.29 7.10
N ARG A 145 -3.97 -4.39 6.33
CA ARG A 145 -5.13 -5.25 6.10
C ARG A 145 -5.67 -5.83 7.40
N ALA A 146 -4.81 -6.28 8.31
CA ALA A 146 -5.24 -6.74 9.64
C ALA A 146 -5.98 -5.63 10.42
N GLN A 147 -5.46 -4.40 10.41
CA GLN A 147 -6.09 -3.24 11.06
C GLN A 147 -7.44 -2.88 10.43
N ILE A 148 -7.55 -2.89 9.09
CA ILE A 148 -8.82 -2.64 8.38
C ILE A 148 -9.84 -3.74 8.71
N ARG A 149 -9.43 -5.01 8.67
CA ARG A 149 -10.30 -6.14 9.01
C ARG A 149 -10.86 -6.01 10.42
N GLN A 150 -10.01 -5.66 11.39
CA GLN A 150 -10.44 -5.44 12.76
C GLN A 150 -11.40 -4.25 12.88
N ALA A 151 -11.12 -3.14 12.19
CA ALA A 151 -11.99 -1.96 12.19
C ALA A 151 -13.37 -2.27 11.58
N VAL A 152 -13.42 -3.00 10.46
CA VAL A 152 -14.67 -3.40 9.79
C VAL A 152 -15.45 -4.39 10.65
N ALA A 153 -14.80 -5.39 11.26
CA ALA A 153 -15.48 -6.42 12.05
C ALA A 153 -16.00 -5.91 13.40
N SER A 154 -15.32 -4.95 14.02
CA SER A 154 -15.71 -4.41 15.33
C SER A 154 -16.88 -3.44 15.26
N ALA A 155 -17.24 -2.93 14.07
CA ALA A 155 -18.15 -1.81 13.89
C ALA A 155 -17.81 -0.60 14.81
N ASP A 156 -16.54 -0.48 15.23
CA ASP A 156 -16.11 0.55 16.17
C ASP A 156 -15.93 1.87 15.44
N VAL A 157 -17.04 2.59 15.30
CA VAL A 157 -17.11 3.91 14.68
C VAL A 157 -16.21 4.94 15.40
N ARG A 158 -15.86 4.72 16.67
CA ARG A 158 -15.04 5.67 17.46
C ARG A 158 -13.56 5.59 17.10
N GLY A 159 -13.07 4.40 16.73
CA GLY A 159 -11.68 4.19 16.36
C GLY A 159 -11.34 4.68 14.95
N TYR A 160 -12.24 4.45 13.98
CA TYR A 160 -12.00 4.72 12.56
C TYR A 160 -13.26 5.19 11.80
N PRO A 161 -13.81 6.38 12.12
CA PRO A 161 -15.06 6.85 11.52
C PRO A 161 -14.99 6.96 9.99
N LEU A 162 -13.81 7.27 9.43
CA LEU A 162 -13.58 7.40 7.98
C LEU A 162 -13.68 6.06 7.22
N LEU A 163 -13.58 4.92 7.91
CA LEU A 163 -13.76 3.61 7.29
C LEU A 163 -15.22 3.16 7.24
N MET A 164 -16.08 3.73 8.10
CA MET A 164 -17.47 3.33 8.30
C MET A 164 -18.49 4.32 7.71
N ALA A 165 -18.08 5.54 7.36
CA ALA A 165 -18.96 6.47 6.66
C ALA A 165 -19.36 5.91 5.28
N PRO A 166 -20.67 5.76 4.98
CA PRO A 166 -21.11 5.40 3.63
C PRO A 166 -20.70 6.50 2.64
N ALA A 167 -20.50 6.08 1.39
CA ALA A 167 -20.10 6.95 0.30
C ALA A 167 -21.15 8.01 -0.06
#